data_AF-A0AAN8HMN7-F1
#
_entry.id   AF-A0AAN8HMN7-F1
#
_cell.length_a   1.000
_cell.length_b   1.000
_cell.length_c   1.000
_cell.angle_alpha   90.00
_cell.angle_beta   90.00
_cell.angle_gamma   90.00
#
_symmetry.space_group_name_H-M   'P 1'
#
loop_
_entity.id
_entity.type
_entity.pdbx_description
1 polymer ?
#
loop_
_entity_poly.entity_id
_entity_poly.type
_entity_poly.pdbx_seq_one_letter_code
_entity_poly.pdbx_strand_id
1 'polypeptide(L)'
;MAAAAVRSIGSSLGRNLREIRLHLCQTSGASQGARDFVEQHYVSLKTSNPDFPIRIRECSGVQARLWARYELGQESSVSVDHMSAEQVASALHSLAQSRP
;
A
#
# COMPACT_ATOMS: atom_id res chain seq x y z
N MET A 1 -1.97 0.72 -16.62
CA MET A 1 -1.34 1.92 -16.03
C MET A 1 -0.85 1.69 -14.60
N ALA A 2 -1.55 0.91 -13.77
CA ALA A 2 -1.17 0.64 -12.38
C ALA A 2 0.22 -0.01 -12.18
N ALA A 3 0.59 -1.00 -13.00
CA ALA A 3 1.90 -1.67 -12.90
C ALA A 3 3.10 -0.72 -13.12
N ALA A 4 2.94 0.32 -13.95
CA ALA A 4 3.97 1.34 -14.17
C ALA A 4 4.11 2.26 -12.95
N ALA A 5 2.99 2.63 -12.31
CA ALA A 5 2.99 3.38 -11.05
C ALA A 5 3.65 2.57 -9.92
N VAL A 6 3.34 1.27 -9.81
CA VAL A 6 3.98 0.37 -8.82
C VAL A 6 5.49 0.25 -9.05
N ARG A 7 5.93 0.21 -10.33
CA ARG A 7 7.36 0.22 -10.68
C ARG A 7 8.07 1.55 -10.38
N SER A 8 7.43 2.70 -10.62
CA SER A 8 8.00 4.02 -10.29
C SER A 8 8.07 4.27 -8.78
N ILE A 9 7.08 3.78 -8.04
CA ILE A 9 7.05 3.72 -6.57
C ILE A 9 8.24 2.87 -6.07
N GLY A 10 8.52 1.76 -6.77
CA GLY A 10 9.61 0.83 -6.47
C GLY A 10 10.99 1.45 -6.27
N SER A 11 11.31 2.60 -6.87
CA SER A 11 12.62 3.26 -6.75
C SER A 11 12.64 4.51 -5.85
N SER A 12 11.46 4.96 -5.38
CA SER A 12 11.28 6.25 -4.69
C SER A 12 10.63 6.13 -3.31
N LEU A 13 10.03 4.99 -2.96
CA LEU A 13 9.37 4.73 -1.67
C LEU A 13 10.23 5.10 -0.46
N GLY A 14 11.47 4.64 -0.42
CA GLY A 14 12.35 4.80 0.75
C GLY A 14 12.85 6.23 0.98
N ARG A 15 12.56 7.20 0.09
CA ARG A 15 13.01 8.58 0.26
C ARG A 15 12.11 9.40 1.18
N ASN A 16 10.80 9.18 1.09
CA ASN A 16 9.81 9.97 1.83
C ASN A 16 9.10 9.16 2.91
N LEU A 17 8.93 7.85 2.70
CA LEU A 17 8.24 6.96 3.62
C LEU A 17 9.24 6.13 4.43
N ARG A 18 8.86 5.87 5.67
CA ARG A 18 9.59 5.01 6.60
C ARG A 18 8.97 3.63 6.71
N GLU A 19 7.65 3.52 6.62
CA GLU A 19 6.95 2.24 6.52
C GLU A 19 5.58 2.38 5.85
N ILE A 20 5.13 1.28 5.25
CA ILE A 20 3.74 1.12 4.78
C ILE A 20 3.11 -0.05 5.54
N ARG A 21 1.85 0.12 5.96
CA ARG A 21 1.05 -0.94 6.58
C ARG A 21 -0.28 -1.07 5.85
N LEU A 22 -0.55 -2.24 5.28
CA LEU A 22 -1.81 -2.55 4.63
C LEU A 22 -2.63 -3.46 5.52
N HIS A 23 -3.76 -2.96 6.01
CA HIS A 23 -4.76 -3.76 6.70
C HIS A 23 -5.81 -4.22 5.69
N LEU A 24 -6.07 -5.53 5.64
CA LEU A 24 -7.09 -6.11 4.77
C LEU A 24 -7.84 -7.24 5.48
N CYS A 25 -9.04 -7.56 5.00
CA CYS A 25 -9.79 -8.73 5.43
C CYS A 25 -9.59 -9.90 4.46
N GLN A 26 -9.49 -11.12 4.99
CA GLN A 26 -9.31 -12.34 4.21
C GLN A 26 -10.57 -12.76 3.44
N THR A 27 -11.76 -12.46 3.98
CA THR A 27 -13.02 -13.00 3.46
C THR A 27 -13.98 -11.92 2.95
N SER A 28 -13.96 -10.71 3.52
CA SER A 28 -14.89 -9.64 3.13
C SER A 28 -14.73 -9.27 1.66
N GLY A 29 -15.85 -9.12 0.94
CA GLY A 29 -15.84 -8.67 -0.46
C GLY A 29 -15.33 -7.23 -0.63
N ALA A 30 -15.49 -6.40 0.39
CA ALA A 30 -15.00 -5.01 0.40
C ALA A 30 -13.47 -4.91 0.29
N SER A 31 -12.73 -5.93 0.77
CA SER A 31 -11.27 -5.99 0.70
C SER A 31 -10.72 -6.77 -0.51
N GLN A 32 -11.57 -7.20 -1.45
CA GLN A 32 -11.14 -8.02 -2.59
C GLN A 32 -10.04 -7.33 -3.40
N GLY A 33 -10.19 -6.04 -3.75
CA GLY A 33 -9.18 -5.34 -4.54
C GLY A 33 -7.85 -5.15 -3.80
N ALA A 34 -7.85 -5.10 -2.46
CA ALA A 34 -6.62 -5.09 -1.67
C ALA A 34 -5.91 -6.46 -1.67
N ARG A 35 -6.67 -7.57 -1.70
CA ARG A 35 -6.11 -8.92 -1.87
C ARG A 35 -5.46 -9.07 -3.24
N ASP A 36 -6.18 -8.70 -4.30
CA ASP A 36 -5.68 -8.77 -5.67
C ASP A 36 -4.41 -7.90 -5.85
N PHE A 37 -4.37 -6.72 -5.22
CA PHE A 37 -3.18 -5.87 -5.20
C PHE A 37 -1.98 -6.57 -4.55
N VAL A 38 -2.17 -7.24 -3.40
CA VAL A 38 -1.10 -7.97 -2.72
C VAL A 38 -0.59 -9.10 -3.62
N GLU A 39 -1.48 -9.91 -4.19
CA GLU A 39 -1.10 -11.04 -5.03
C GLU A 39 -0.29 -10.63 -6.26
N GLN A 40 -0.68 -9.54 -6.93
CA GLN A 40 -0.08 -9.12 -8.20
C GLN A 40 1.15 -8.21 -8.04
N HIS A 41 1.19 -7.38 -7.00
CA HIS A 41 2.15 -6.27 -6.92
C HIS A 41 3.13 -6.35 -5.74
N TYR A 42 2.82 -7.11 -4.69
CA TYR A 42 3.65 -7.15 -3.48
C TYR A 42 5.06 -7.65 -3.72
N VAL A 43 5.21 -8.74 -4.48
CA VAL A 43 6.53 -9.35 -4.76
C VAL A 43 7.42 -8.36 -5.49
N SER A 44 6.91 -7.75 -6.56
CA SER A 44 7.63 -6.74 -7.34
C SER A 44 8.05 -5.52 -6.50
N LEU A 45 7.15 -5.04 -5.64
CA LEU A 45 7.45 -3.93 -4.72
C LEU A 45 8.55 -4.29 -3.72
N LYS A 46 8.49 -5.49 -3.14
CA LYS A 46 9.46 -5.93 -2.13
C LYS A 46 10.82 -6.24 -2.74
N THR A 47 10.87 -6.82 -3.94
CA THR A 47 12.12 -7.00 -4.69
C THR A 47 12.77 -5.67 -5.04
N SER A 48 11.98 -4.65 -5.39
CA SER A 48 12.50 -3.31 -5.70
C SER A 48 12.99 -2.57 -4.44
N ASN A 49 12.45 -2.89 -3.26
CA ASN A 49 12.77 -2.24 -1.99
C ASN A 49 13.06 -3.25 -0.87
N PRO A 50 14.26 -3.86 -0.85
CA PRO A 50 14.60 -4.87 0.14
C PRO A 50 14.58 -4.31 1.57
N ASP A 51 15.10 -3.09 1.77
CA ASP A 51 15.23 -2.46 3.09
C ASP A 51 13.94 -1.79 3.58
N PHE A 52 12.96 -1.61 2.69
CA PHE A 52 11.73 -0.92 3.03
C PHE A 52 10.73 -1.86 3.71
N PRO A 53 10.20 -1.51 4.90
CA PRO A 53 9.23 -2.32 5.61
C PRO A 53 7.82 -2.13 5.03
N ILE A 54 7.38 -3.11 4.23
CA ILE A 54 5.99 -3.26 3.78
C ILE A 54 5.32 -4.29 4.69
N ARG A 55 4.35 -3.85 5.49
CA ARG A 55 3.67 -4.69 6.49
C ARG A 55 2.24 -5.00 6.05
N ILE A 56 2.01 -6.24 5.63
CA ILE A 56 0.67 -6.75 5.37
C ILE A 56 0.09 -7.27 6.70
N ARG A 57 -1.11 -6.83 7.04
CA ARG A 57 -1.84 -7.21 8.25
C ARG A 57 -3.24 -7.65 7.87
N GLU A 58 -3.45 -8.95 7.90
CA GLU A 58 -4.75 -9.52 7.62
C GLU A 58 -5.54 -9.64 8.92
N CYS A 59 -6.79 -9.16 8.94
CA CYS A 59 -7.66 -9.20 10.11
C CYS A 59 -9.12 -9.40 9.70
N SER A 60 -9.85 -10.21 10.46
CA SER A 60 -11.26 -10.49 10.17
C SER A 60 -12.15 -9.30 10.56
N GLY A 61 -13.06 -8.91 9.68
CA GLY A 61 -14.05 -7.85 9.93
C GLY A 61 -13.50 -6.42 9.93
N VAL A 62 -12.25 -6.21 9.51
CA VAL A 62 -11.63 -4.88 9.44
C VAL A 62 -11.81 -4.28 8.05
N GLN A 63 -12.06 -2.96 8.00
CA GLN A 63 -12.09 -2.19 6.75
C GLN A 63 -10.69 -2.13 6.14
N ALA A 64 -10.60 -2.30 4.82
CA ALA A 64 -9.32 -2.23 4.15
C ALA A 64 -8.73 -0.81 4.30
N ARG A 65 -7.54 -0.71 4.90
CA ARG A 65 -6.90 0.57 5.20
C ARG A 65 -5.40 0.52 4.96
N LEU A 66 -4.92 1.51 4.22
CA LEU A 66 -3.52 1.74 3.96
C LEU A 66 -2.98 2.81 4.91
N TRP A 67 -1.87 2.50 5.56
CA TRP A 67 -1.14 3.42 6.43
C TRP A 67 0.22 3.69 5.85
N ALA A 68 0.62 4.94 5.87
CA ALA A 68 1.93 5.41 5.47
C ALA A 68 2.54 6.19 6.63
N ARG A 69 3.74 5.81 7.07
CA ARG A 69 4.50 6.55 8.08
C ARG A 69 5.63 7.31 7.39
N TYR A 70 5.74 8.59 7.68
CA TYR A 70 6.76 9.50 7.17
C TYR A 70 7.86 9.72 8.23
N GLU A 71 8.74 10.67 7.94
CA GLU A 71 9.70 11.18 8.91
C GLU A 71 8.99 11.86 10.10
N LEU A 72 9.71 12.00 11.21
CA LEU A 72 9.20 12.62 12.45
C LEU A 72 7.98 11.91 13.06
N GLY A 73 7.73 10.66 12.67
CA GLY A 73 6.63 9.86 13.24
C GLY A 73 5.24 10.26 12.74
N GLN A 74 5.14 11.08 11.69
CA GLN A 74 3.86 11.42 11.10
C GLN A 74 3.25 10.21 10.38
N GLU A 75 1.95 9.96 10.58
CA GLU A 75 1.24 8.85 9.94
C GLU A 75 0.02 9.36 9.20
N SER A 76 -0.15 8.93 7.94
CA SER A 76 -1.35 9.13 7.17
C SER A 76 -2.08 7.80 6.99
N SER A 77 -3.41 7.86 6.93
CA SER A 77 -4.24 6.69 6.72
C SER A 77 -5.26 6.96 5.61
N VAL A 78 -5.39 6.03 4.67
CA VAL A 78 -6.36 6.08 3.58
C VAL A 78 -7.19 4.81 3.62
N SER A 79 -8.51 4.98 3.69
CA SER A 79 -9.45 3.86 3.53
C SER A 79 -9.45 3.43 2.07
N VAL A 80 -9.18 2.15 1.83
CA VAL A 80 -9.15 1.52 0.50
C VAL A 80 -10.27 0.49 0.35
N ASP A 81 -11.35 0.70 1.09
CA ASP A 81 -12.51 -0.19 1.09
C ASP A 81 -13.27 -0.07 -0.24
N HIS A 82 -13.68 -1.21 -0.81
CA HIS A 82 -14.33 -1.31 -2.12
C HIS A 82 -13.53 -0.75 -3.32
N MET A 83 -12.24 -0.46 -3.14
CA MET A 83 -11.38 -0.01 -4.23
C MET A 83 -10.87 -1.18 -5.07
N SER A 84 -10.66 -0.95 -6.36
CA SER A 84 -9.98 -1.92 -7.23
C SER A 84 -8.47 -1.94 -6.97
N ALA A 85 -7.78 -3.01 -7.38
CA ALA A 85 -6.32 -3.09 -7.24
C ALA A 85 -5.58 -1.90 -7.88
N GLU A 86 -6.09 -1.37 -8.99
CA GLU A 86 -5.52 -0.20 -9.66
C GLU A 86 -5.68 1.09 -8.83
N GLN A 87 -6.84 1.25 -8.18
CA GLN A 87 -7.10 2.40 -7.30
C GLN A 87 -6.24 2.32 -6.04
N VAL A 88 -6.03 1.12 -5.47
CA VAL A 88 -5.11 0.90 -4.35
C VAL A 88 -3.68 1.30 -4.74
N ALA A 89 -3.23 0.92 -5.94
CA ALA A 89 -1.92 1.32 -6.45
C ALA A 89 -1.80 2.84 -6.62
N SER A 90 -2.85 3.51 -7.11
CA SER A 90 -2.91 4.97 -7.26
C SER A 90 -2.90 5.71 -5.91
N ALA A 91 -3.60 5.17 -4.90
CA ALA A 91 -3.58 5.68 -3.54
C ALA A 91 -2.17 5.55 -2.93
N LEU A 92 -1.50 4.42 -3.14
CA LEU A 92 -0.10 4.22 -2.77
C LEU A 92 0.83 5.23 -3.44
N HIS A 93 0.62 5.50 -4.73
CA HIS A 93 1.40 6.49 -5.47
C HIS A 93 1.25 7.89 -4.87
N SER A 94 0.00 8.29 -4.61
CA SER A 94 -0.31 9.58 -3.99
C SER A 94 0.36 9.73 -2.63
N LEU A 95 0.34 8.66 -1.81
CA LEU A 95 0.98 8.64 -0.50
C LEU A 95 2.52 8.66 -0.54
N ALA A 96 3.11 8.07 -1.57
CA ALA A 96 4.56 8.12 -1.78
C ALA A 96 5.04 9.50 -2.24
N GLN A 97 4.21 10.23 -2.99
CA GLN A 97 4.48 11.59 -3.44
C GLN A 97 4.17 12.65 -2.40
N SER A 98 3.17 12.43 -1.55
CA SER A 98 2.82 13.37 -0.49
C SER A 98 3.94 13.44 0.55
N ARG A 99 4.40 14.66 0.84
CA ARG A 99 5.30 14.95 1.95
C ARG A 99 4.55 15.81 2.97
N PRO A 100 4.12 15.25 4.11
CA PRO A 100 3.59 16.04 5.21
C PRO A 100 4.72 16.67 6.04
#